data_AF-A0A9J7N5F8-F1
#
_entry.id   AF-A0A9J7N5F8-F1
#
_cell.length_a   1.000
_cell.length_b   1.000
_cell.length_c   1.000
_cell.angle_alpha   90.00
_cell.angle_beta   90.00
_cell.angle_gamma   90.00
#
_symmetry.space_group_name_H-M   'P 1'
#
loop_
_entity.id
_entity.type
_entity.pdbx_description
1 polymer ?
#
loop_
_entity_poly.entity_id
_entity_poly.type
_entity_poly.pdbx_seq_one_letter_code
_entity_poly.pdbx_strand_id
1 'polypeptide(L)'
;MERFWGVLEPHVRWLSAGEAAVPVCTIELVDPGRGLSPCDLRFCMWDIQELIWDGRYSQALAGLRRVRELANTSWEGQKGDSVMFLSEEKDEVELFKELFMKFEPVRKRQMNNFKQVTL
;
A
#
# COMPACT_ATOMS: atom_id res chain seq x y z
N MET A 1 1.46 5.95 17.64
CA MET A 1 1.97 5.43 16.36
C MET A 1 3.44 5.04 16.46
N GLU A 2 4.38 5.94 16.74
CA GLU A 2 5.83 5.59 16.87
C GLU A 2 6.13 4.43 17.84
N ARG A 3 5.49 4.38 19.01
CA ARG A 3 5.66 3.26 19.95
C ARG A 3 5.14 1.92 19.42
N PHE A 4 4.06 1.94 18.64
CA PHE A 4 3.51 0.73 18.00
C PHE A 4 4.40 0.28 16.86
N TRP A 5 4.94 1.23 16.10
CA TRP A 5 5.92 0.94 15.07
C TRP A 5 7.14 0.22 15.64
N GLY A 6 7.68 0.66 16.79
CA GLY A 6 8.81 -0.04 17.42
C GLY A 6 8.56 -1.52 17.77
N VAL A 7 7.30 -1.93 17.94
CA VAL A 7 6.90 -3.33 18.13
C VAL A 7 6.72 -4.06 16.80
N LEU A 8 6.21 -3.36 15.78
CA LEU A 8 5.91 -3.90 14.45
C LEU A 8 7.16 -4.02 13.56
N GLU A 9 8.10 -3.10 13.70
CA GLU A 9 9.29 -2.95 12.86
C GLU A 9 10.14 -4.23 12.74
N PRO A 10 10.43 -4.99 13.81
CA PRO A 10 11.17 -6.24 13.70
C PRO A 10 10.44 -7.27 12.82
N HIS A 11 9.11 -7.33 12.93
CA HIS A 11 8.31 -8.26 12.14
C HIS A 11 8.28 -7.85 10.66
N VAL A 12 8.12 -6.56 10.37
CA VAL A 12 8.14 -6.06 8.98
C VAL A 12 9.52 -6.26 8.34
N ARG A 13 10.61 -6.02 9.08
CA ARG A 13 11.97 -6.34 8.61
C ARG A 13 12.14 -7.81 8.28
N TRP A 14 11.67 -8.69 9.16
CA TRP A 14 11.72 -10.14 8.95
C TRP A 14 10.95 -10.58 7.70
N LEU A 15 9.76 -10.03 7.49
CA LEU A 15 8.97 -10.27 6.27
C LEU A 15 9.68 -9.71 5.00
N SER A 16 10.27 -8.53 5.11
CA SER A 16 10.95 -7.84 4.00
C SER A 16 12.21 -8.59 3.54
N ALA A 17 12.97 -9.15 4.48
CA ALA A 17 14.15 -9.98 4.21
C ALA A 17 13.86 -11.28 3.44
N GLY A 18 12.58 -11.64 3.22
CA GLY A 18 12.20 -12.87 2.52
C GLY A 18 12.34 -14.13 3.39
N GLU A 19 12.53 -13.96 4.70
CA GLU A 19 12.63 -15.06 5.67
C GLU A 19 11.27 -15.70 5.98
N ALA A 20 10.18 -15.11 5.49
CA ALA A 20 8.81 -15.59 5.60
C ALA A 20 8.14 -15.63 4.22
N ALA A 21 7.28 -16.63 4.00
CA ALA A 21 6.49 -16.70 2.78
C ALA A 21 5.51 -15.52 2.70
N VAL A 22 5.71 -14.65 1.72
CA VAL A 22 4.79 -13.55 1.40
C VAL A 22 3.74 -14.11 0.42
N PRO A 23 2.43 -14.03 0.74
CA PRO A 23 1.38 -14.56 -0.12
C PRO A 23 1.28 -13.79 -1.43
N VAL A 24 0.62 -14.39 -2.43
CA VAL A 24 0.23 -13.68 -3.65
C VAL A 24 -0.63 -12.48 -3.27
N CYS A 25 -0.34 -11.32 -3.87
CA CYS A 25 -1.10 -10.10 -3.66
C CYS A 25 -2.58 -10.32 -4.00
N THR A 26 -3.48 -9.94 -3.08
CA THR A 26 -4.94 -10.04 -3.27
C THR A 26 -5.60 -8.69 -3.57
N ILE A 27 -4.81 -7.62 -3.72
CA ILE A 27 -5.34 -6.30 -4.07
C ILE A 27 -5.70 -6.32 -5.55
N GLU A 28 -6.97 -6.06 -5.86
CA GLU A 28 -7.47 -5.98 -7.23
C GLU A 28 -6.87 -4.75 -7.91
N LEU A 29 -5.96 -4.99 -8.84
CA LEU A 29 -5.32 -3.93 -9.61
C LEU A 29 -6.05 -3.81 -10.94
N VAL A 30 -6.58 -2.61 -11.23
CA VAL A 30 -7.24 -2.32 -12.49
C VAL A 30 -6.23 -2.51 -13.63
N ASP A 31 -6.64 -3.31 -14.61
CA ASP A 31 -5.96 -3.80 -15.80
C ASP A 31 -4.51 -3.29 -16.08
N PRO A 32 -3.49 -4.18 -16.07
CA PRO A 32 -2.09 -3.82 -16.37
C PRO A 32 -1.89 -3.23 -17.78
N GLY A 33 -2.87 -3.38 -18.69
CA GLY A 33 -2.79 -2.82 -20.04
C GLY A 33 -2.99 -1.31 -20.16
N ARG A 34 -3.53 -0.63 -19.12
CA ARG A 34 -3.80 0.82 -19.14
C ARG A 34 -2.81 1.67 -18.34
N GLY A 35 -1.92 1.02 -17.59
CA GLY A 35 -1.11 1.68 -16.56
C GLY A 35 -1.97 2.13 -15.37
N LEU A 36 -1.35 2.26 -14.20
CA LEU A 36 -2.06 2.73 -13.00
C LEU A 36 -2.20 4.26 -13.06
N SER A 37 -3.44 4.76 -13.07
CA SER A 37 -3.65 6.20 -12.90
C SER A 37 -3.25 6.64 -11.49
N PRO A 38 -2.98 7.93 -11.25
CA PRO A 38 -2.76 8.46 -9.89
C PRO A 38 -3.91 8.15 -8.92
N CYS A 39 -5.14 8.02 -9.42
CA CYS A 39 -6.30 7.63 -8.61
C CYS A 39 -6.24 6.16 -8.22
N ASP A 40 -5.89 5.27 -9.16
CA ASP A 40 -5.78 3.83 -8.90
C ASP A 40 -4.66 3.54 -7.90
N LEU A 41 -3.52 4.22 -8.03
CA LEU A 41 -2.44 4.14 -7.05
C LEU A 41 -2.90 4.55 -5.65
N ARG A 42 -3.70 5.61 -5.55
CA ARG A 42 -4.22 6.08 -4.25
C ARG A 42 -5.16 5.07 -3.61
N PHE A 43 -6.03 4.43 -4.39
CA PHE A 43 -6.90 3.35 -3.88
C PHE A 43 -6.07 2.15 -3.44
N CYS A 44 -5.06 1.75 -4.20
CA CYS A 44 -4.17 0.65 -3.80
C CYS A 44 -3.42 0.96 -2.50
N MET A 45 -2.93 2.18 -2.33
CA MET A 45 -2.28 2.61 -1.08
C MET A 45 -3.25 2.58 0.10
N TRP A 46 -4.52 2.92 -0.12
CA TRP A 46 -5.57 2.80 0.91
C TRP A 46 -5.79 1.34 1.30
N ASP A 47 -5.95 0.44 0.33
CA ASP A 47 -6.17 -0.99 0.60
C ASP A 47 -4.98 -1.61 1.35
N ILE A 48 -3.75 -1.25 0.99
CA ILE A 48 -2.56 -1.65 1.73
C ILE A 48 -2.63 -1.13 3.17
N GLN A 49 -2.98 0.14 3.37
CA GLN A 49 -3.14 0.69 4.72
C GLN A 49 -4.18 -0.08 5.52
N GLU A 50 -5.33 -0.43 4.95
CA GLU A 50 -6.33 -1.24 5.65
C GLU A 50 -5.78 -2.61 6.08
N LEU A 51 -5.03 -3.29 5.20
CA LEU A 51 -4.35 -4.55 5.55
C LEU A 51 -3.36 -4.38 6.71
N ILE A 52 -2.60 -3.27 6.75
CA ILE A 52 -1.69 -2.98 7.87
C ILE A 52 -2.46 -2.85 9.18
N TRP A 53 -3.59 -2.13 9.16
CA TRP A 53 -4.39 -1.89 10.36
C TRP A 53 -5.16 -3.12 10.84
N ASP A 54 -5.53 -4.01 9.92
CA ASP A 54 -6.13 -5.30 10.24
C ASP A 54 -5.09 -6.34 10.72
N GLY A 55 -3.81 -5.96 10.83
CA GLY A 55 -2.72 -6.84 11.25
C GLY A 55 -2.26 -7.83 10.17
N ARG A 56 -2.71 -7.66 8.93
CA ARG A 56 -2.43 -8.53 7.78
C ARG A 56 -1.13 -8.11 7.08
N TYR A 57 -0.02 -8.06 7.83
CA TYR A 57 1.23 -7.44 7.41
C TYR A 57 1.88 -8.11 6.18
N SER A 58 1.85 -9.44 6.08
CA SER A 58 2.39 -10.16 4.91
C SER A 58 1.63 -9.81 3.63
N GLN A 59 0.31 -9.61 3.71
CA GLN A 59 -0.52 -9.23 2.56
C GLN A 59 -0.34 -7.75 2.21
N ALA A 60 -0.22 -6.88 3.22
CA ALA A 60 0.13 -5.49 3.01
C ALA A 60 1.48 -5.36 2.27
N LEU A 61 2.48 -6.18 2.66
CA LEU A 61 3.80 -6.19 2.03
C LEU A 61 3.75 -6.72 0.59
N ALA A 62 2.99 -7.79 0.35
CA ALA A 62 2.73 -8.31 -1.00
C ALA A 62 2.09 -7.24 -1.90
N GLY A 63 1.09 -6.52 -1.35
CA GLY A 63 0.43 -5.40 -2.01
C GLY A 63 1.40 -4.29 -2.37
N LEU A 64 2.22 -3.86 -1.40
CA LEU A 64 3.21 -2.81 -1.59
C LEU A 64 4.21 -3.15 -2.71
N ARG A 65 4.76 -4.37 -2.70
CA ARG A 65 5.67 -4.85 -3.76
C ARG A 65 5.00 -4.85 -5.12
N ARG A 66 3.77 -5.35 -5.21
CA ARG A 66 3.05 -5.44 -6.48
C ARG A 66 2.71 -4.07 -7.05
N VAL A 67 2.25 -3.15 -6.21
CA VAL A 67 1.93 -1.78 -6.63
C VAL A 67 3.20 -1.06 -7.07
N ARG A 68 4.33 -1.30 -6.40
CA ARG A 68 5.63 -0.77 -6.78
C ARG A 68 6.08 -1.28 -8.15
N GLU A 69 6.03 -2.59 -8.40
CA GLU A 69 6.33 -3.18 -9.72
C GLU A 69 5.49 -2.55 -10.84
N LEU A 70 4.19 -2.37 -10.59
CA LEU A 70 3.28 -1.76 -11.57
C LEU A 70 3.56 -0.27 -11.78
N ALA A 71 3.91 0.44 -10.70
CA ALA A 71 4.33 1.83 -10.76
C ALA A 71 5.68 2.02 -11.48
N ASN A 72 6.51 0.99 -11.59
CA ASN A 72 7.76 1.09 -12.34
C ASN A 72 7.58 0.69 -13.81
N THR A 73 6.68 -0.24 -14.10
CA THR A 73 6.42 -0.74 -15.46
C THR A 73 5.47 0.15 -16.28
N SER A 74 4.63 0.97 -15.63
CA SER A 74 3.57 1.73 -16.31
C SER A 74 3.90 3.21 -16.60
N TRP A 75 5.11 3.70 -16.28
CA TRP A 75 5.36 5.14 -16.06
C TRP A 75 6.39 5.77 -17.00
N GLU A 76 6.10 5.81 -18.30
CA GLU A 76 6.68 6.83 -19.19
C GLU A 76 5.83 8.11 -19.13
N GLY A 77 6.19 9.07 -18.26
CA GLY A 77 5.83 10.47 -18.49
C GLY A 77 4.87 11.19 -17.55
N GLN A 78 4.44 10.61 -16.41
CA GLN A 78 3.70 11.36 -15.39
C GLN A 78 4.45 11.32 -14.05
N LYS A 79 4.74 12.46 -13.41
CA LYS A 79 5.37 12.50 -12.07
C LYS A 79 4.38 13.16 -11.11
N GLY A 80 3.56 12.36 -10.46
CA GLY A 80 2.72 12.78 -9.33
C GLY A 80 3.33 12.40 -7.99
N ASP A 81 2.90 13.05 -6.90
CA ASP A 81 3.43 12.83 -5.54
C ASP A 81 3.36 11.37 -5.07
N SER A 82 2.31 10.64 -5.46
CA SER A 82 2.14 9.22 -5.09
C SER A 82 3.14 8.28 -5.77
N VAL A 83 3.69 8.68 -6.91
CA VAL A 83 4.68 7.88 -7.67
C VAL A 83 6.08 8.11 -7.10
N MET A 84 6.38 9.36 -6.74
CA MET A 84 7.60 9.70 -6.00
C MET A 84 7.67 8.96 -4.65
N PHE A 85 6.51 8.70 -4.03
CA PHE A 85 6.43 7.88 -2.83
C PHE A 85 6.88 6.43 -3.06
N LEU A 86 6.65 5.82 -4.23
CA LEU A 86 6.91 4.40 -4.51
C LEU A 86 8.25 4.12 -5.20
N SER A 87 9.15 5.11 -5.32
CA SER A 87 10.45 4.97 -5.99
C SER A 87 11.21 3.71 -5.57
N GLU A 88 11.87 3.03 -6.51
CA GLU A 88 12.76 1.87 -6.28
C GLU A 88 13.91 2.13 -5.31
N GLU A 89 14.29 3.41 -5.15
CA GLU A 89 15.38 3.80 -4.25
C GLU A 89 15.01 3.77 -2.76
N LYS A 90 13.71 3.77 -2.43
CA LYS A 90 13.26 3.75 -1.02
C LYS A 90 13.30 2.34 -0.44
N ASP A 91 13.72 2.24 0.82
CA ASP A 91 13.65 0.98 1.56
C ASP A 91 12.20 0.53 1.77
N GLU A 92 11.94 -0.77 1.63
CA GLU A 92 10.60 -1.33 1.71
C GLU A 92 9.98 -1.16 3.11
N VAL A 93 10.80 -1.27 4.15
CA VAL A 93 10.38 -1.09 5.55
C VAL A 93 10.07 0.37 5.82
N GLU A 94 10.85 1.30 5.24
CA GLU A 94 10.55 2.74 5.28
C GLU A 94 9.24 3.08 4.59
N LEU A 95 8.97 2.52 3.40
CA LEU A 95 7.69 2.69 2.71
C LEU A 95 6.51 2.17 3.53
N PHE A 96 6.68 0.99 4.12
CA PHE A 96 5.68 0.40 4.99
C PHE A 96 5.42 1.26 6.23
N LYS A 97 6.49 1.79 6.84
CA LYS A 97 6.40 2.72 7.97
C LYS A 97 5.65 3.99 7.57
N GLU A 98 5.99 4.59 6.45
CA GLU A 98 5.31 5.80 5.97
C GLU A 98 3.82 5.55 5.75
N LEU A 99 3.43 4.41 5.17
CA LEU A 99 2.01 4.05 5.02
C LEU A 99 1.31 3.85 6.36
N PHE A 100 1.96 3.15 7.29
CA PHE A 100 1.45 2.97 8.66
C PHE A 100 1.24 4.31 9.37
N MET A 101 2.20 5.23 9.26
CA MET A 101 2.16 6.54 9.92
C MET A 101 1.17 7.52 9.28
N LYS A 102 0.99 7.46 7.95
CA LYS A 102 0.08 8.35 7.20
C LYS A 102 -1.40 7.97 7.32
N PHE A 103 -1.74 6.87 7.98
CA PHE A 103 -3.13 6.49 8.15
C PHE A 103 -3.85 7.46 9.09
N GLU A 104 -4.83 8.19 8.55
CA GLU A 104 -5.79 8.95 9.34
C GLU A 104 -7.03 8.08 9.63
N PRO A 105 -7.22 7.58 10.86
CA PRO A 105 -8.34 6.69 11.20
C PRO A 105 -9.74 7.33 11.06
N VAL A 106 -9.85 8.63 10.75
CA VAL A 106 -11.11 9.39 10.81
C VAL A 106 -11.91 9.40 9.50
N ARG A 107 -11.35 8.96 8.36
CA ARG A 107 -12.07 8.98 7.07
C ARG A 107 -12.96 7.76 6.78
N LYS A 108 -12.99 6.72 7.63
CA LYS A 108 -13.96 5.61 7.50
C LYS A 108 -15.43 6.05 7.63
N ARG A 109 -15.74 7.26 8.12
CA ARG A 109 -17.13 7.75 8.23
C ARG A 109 -17.77 8.29 6.94
N GLN A 110 -17.02 8.56 5.87
CA GLN A 110 -17.63 9.17 4.67
C GLN A 110 -17.66 8.29 3.41
N MET A 111 -16.79 7.29 3.27
CA MET A 111 -16.85 6.40 2.09
C MET A 111 -17.90 5.28 2.18
N ASN A 112 -18.30 4.86 3.40
CA ASN A 112 -19.42 3.91 3.54
C ASN A 112 -20.80 4.55 3.21
N ASN A 113 -20.92 5.88 3.23
CA ASN A 113 -22.15 6.56 2.81
C ASN A 113 -22.32 6.64 1.29
N PHE A 114 -21.25 6.45 0.50
CA PHE A 114 -21.38 6.43 -0.97
C PHE A 114 -21.77 5.05 -1.52
N LYS A 115 -21.58 3.97 -0.76
CA LYS A 115 -22.05 2.63 -1.14
C LYS A 115 -23.49 2.32 -0.72
N GLN A 116 -24.14 3.18 0.08
CA GLN A 116 -25.53 2.99 0.53
C GLN A 116 -26.58 3.83 -0.21
N VAL A 117 -26.20 4.62 -1.22
CA VAL A 117 -27.15 5.40 -2.04
C VAL A 117 -27.12 4.92 -3.49
N THR A 118 -27.39 3.64 -3.70
CA THR A 118 -27.89 3.13 -5.00
C THR A 118 -28.68 1.84 -4.76
N LEU A 119 -29.86 1.98 -4.17
CA LEU A 119 -30.99 1.04 -4.32
C LEU A 119 -32.24 1.86 -4.57
#